data_AF-A0A2U3LEA3-F1
#
_entry.id   AF-A0A2U3LEA3-F1
#
_cell.length_a   1.000
_cell.length_b   1.000
_cell.length_c   1.000
_cell.angle_alpha   90.00
_cell.angle_beta   90.00
_cell.angle_gamma   90.00
#
_symmetry.space_group_name_H-M   'P 1'
#
loop_
_entity.id
_entity.type
_entity.pdbx_description
1 polymer ?
#
loop_
_entity_poly.entity_id
_entity_poly.type
_entity_poly.pdbx_seq_one_letter_code
_entity_poly.pdbx_strand_id
1 'polypeptide(L)'
;MKEWVLYSALALVMWGLWAFFPKMALSCLEPKTAFMYEVLGGTVTALLAFLILRPQLGGVEIRGIIPAVLTGVMGYLGLLCFMYAIRGGKICVVAPLTALYPVVTVALAMIFLKERINVVQMAGIILALVSAVLISYE
;
A
#
# COMPACT_ATOMS: atom_id res chain seq x y z
N MET A 1 23.61 -7.74 -4.63
CA MET A 1 22.64 -6.96 -3.82
C MET A 1 21.88 -7.94 -2.94
N LYS A 2 21.56 -7.59 -1.69
CA LYS A 2 20.79 -8.49 -0.80
C LYS A 2 19.39 -8.71 -1.40
N GLU A 3 18.88 -9.95 -1.35
CA GLU A 3 17.61 -10.36 -1.98
C GLU A 3 16.40 -9.47 -1.63
N TRP A 4 16.34 -8.94 -0.41
CA TRP A 4 15.27 -8.03 0.02
C TRP A 4 15.20 -6.73 -0.82
N VAL A 5 16.34 -6.24 -1.33
CA VAL A 5 16.38 -5.04 -2.18
C VAL A 5 15.68 -5.31 -3.52
N LEU A 6 15.85 -6.50 -4.07
CA LEU A 6 15.19 -6.91 -5.31
C LEU A 6 13.68 -6.99 -5.11
N TYR A 7 13.22 -7.61 -4.02
CA TYR A 7 11.79 -7.68 -3.70
C TYR A 7 11.18 -6.29 -3.48
N SER A 8 11.90 -5.37 -2.82
CA SER A 8 11.45 -3.98 -2.67
C SER A 8 11.33 -3.26 -4.02
N ALA A 9 12.28 -3.46 -4.93
CA ALA A 9 12.23 -2.87 -6.27
C ALA A 9 11.07 -3.42 -7.11
N LEU A 10 10.85 -4.74 -7.08
CA LEU A 10 9.69 -5.36 -7.74
C LEU A 10 8.38 -4.85 -7.15
N ALA A 11 8.29 -4.76 -5.83
CA ALA A 11 7.12 -4.21 -5.15
C ALA A 11 6.86 -2.76 -5.58
N LEU A 12 7.89 -1.91 -5.66
CA LEU A 12 7.75 -0.53 -6.12
C LEU A 12 7.07 -0.45 -7.50
N VAL A 13 7.49 -1.29 -8.45
CA VAL A 13 6.88 -1.34 -9.79
C VAL A 13 5.42 -1.79 -9.70
N MET A 14 5.14 -2.85 -8.94
CA MET A 14 3.77 -3.36 -8.77
C MET A 14 2.86 -2.34 -8.10
N TRP A 15 3.33 -1.62 -7.08
CA TRP A 15 2.59 -0.55 -6.41
C TRP A 15 2.31 0.63 -7.34
N GLY A 16 3.28 1.00 -8.20
CA GLY A 16 3.06 2.03 -9.22
C GLY A 16 1.97 1.64 -10.23
N LEU A 17 2.01 0.41 -10.73
CA LEU A 17 0.96 -0.12 -11.60
C LEU A 17 -0.40 -0.19 -10.89
N TRP A 18 -0.40 -0.66 -9.64
CA TRP A 18 -1.60 -0.72 -8.80
C TRP A 18 -2.24 0.65 -8.60
N ALA A 19 -1.46 1.72 -8.40
CA ALA A 19 -2.02 3.07 -8.26
C ALA A 19 -2.60 3.62 -9.58
N PHE A 20 -2.10 3.16 -10.73
CA PHE A 20 -2.51 3.62 -12.06
C PHE A 20 -3.83 3.01 -12.54
N PHE A 21 -3.99 1.68 -12.44
CA PHE A 21 -5.15 0.97 -13.00
C PHE A 21 -6.52 1.46 -12.48
N PRO A 22 -6.70 1.78 -11.19
CA PRO A 22 -7.96 2.33 -10.68
C PRO A 22 -8.38 3.62 -11.39
N LYS A 23 -7.44 4.49 -11.79
CA LYS A 23 -7.79 5.71 -12.54
C LYS A 23 -8.36 5.39 -13.91
N MET A 24 -7.83 4.37 -14.58
CA MET A 24 -8.35 3.88 -15.85
C MET A 24 -9.70 3.16 -15.67
N ALA A 25 -9.86 2.36 -14.62
CA ALA A 25 -11.15 1.71 -14.34
C ALA A 25 -12.26 2.75 -14.10
N LEU A 26 -11.95 3.81 -13.35
CA LEU A 26 -12.89 4.86 -12.98
C LEU A 26 -13.28 5.81 -14.13
N SER A 27 -12.65 5.71 -15.31
CA SER A 27 -13.13 6.42 -16.50
C SER A 27 -14.41 5.79 -17.08
N CYS A 28 -14.65 4.52 -16.77
CA CYS A 28 -15.77 3.75 -17.31
C CYS A 28 -16.67 3.15 -16.21
N LEU A 29 -16.21 3.11 -14.95
CA LEU A 29 -16.90 2.46 -13.83
C LEU A 29 -17.07 3.41 -12.64
N GLU A 30 -18.11 3.17 -11.85
CA GLU A 30 -18.21 3.78 -10.52
C GLU A 30 -17.23 3.13 -9.53
N PRO A 31 -16.76 3.84 -8.47
CA PRO A 31 -15.84 3.30 -7.47
C PRO A 31 -16.30 2.01 -6.82
N LYS A 32 -17.59 1.89 -6.52
CA LYS A 32 -18.13 0.68 -5.91
C LYS A 32 -17.98 -0.52 -6.85
N THR A 33 -18.28 -0.33 -8.13
CA THR A 33 -18.16 -1.37 -9.16
C THR A 33 -16.69 -1.71 -9.44
N ALA A 34 -15.83 -0.70 -9.58
CA ALA A 34 -14.38 -0.89 -9.74
C ALA A 34 -13.80 -1.66 -8.55
N PHE A 35 -14.20 -1.31 -7.33
CA PHE A 35 -13.80 -1.99 -6.11
C PHE A 35 -14.22 -3.47 -6.10
N MET A 36 -15.44 -3.79 -6.53
CA MET A 36 -15.88 -5.18 -6.63
C MET A 36 -15.00 -6.02 -7.57
N TYR A 37 -14.65 -5.48 -8.74
CA TYR A 37 -13.76 -6.17 -9.69
C TYR A 37 -12.32 -6.27 -9.17
N GLU A 38 -11.83 -5.27 -8.44
CA GLU A 38 -10.51 -5.32 -7.83
C GLU A 38 -10.44 -6.37 -6.71
N VAL A 39 -11.48 -6.47 -5.86
CA VAL A 39 -11.58 -7.53 -4.84
C VAL A 39 -11.62 -8.91 -5.50
N LEU A 40 -12.37 -9.07 -6.60
CA LEU A 40 -12.40 -10.33 -7.35
C LEU A 40 -11.00 -10.68 -7.90
N GLY A 41 -10.35 -9.75 -8.58
CA GLY A 41 -9.01 -9.95 -9.14
C GLY A 41 -7.96 -10.25 -8.06
N GLY A 42 -8.00 -9.52 -6.95
CA GLY A 42 -7.13 -9.75 -5.79
C GLY A 42 -7.36 -11.13 -5.15
N THR A 43 -8.62 -11.53 -5.00
CA THR A 43 -8.97 -12.85 -4.44
C THR A 43 -8.51 -13.99 -5.34
N VAL A 44 -8.75 -13.88 -6.66
CA VAL A 44 -8.27 -14.88 -7.64
C VAL A 44 -6.74 -14.98 -7.60
N THR A 45 -6.05 -13.84 -7.58
CA THR A 45 -4.58 -13.80 -7.50
C THR A 45 -4.08 -14.43 -6.21
N ALA A 46 -4.70 -14.14 -5.07
CA ALA A 46 -4.35 -14.72 -3.78
C ALA A 46 -4.58 -16.23 -3.73
N LEU A 47 -5.69 -16.72 -4.30
CA LEU A 47 -5.99 -18.15 -4.40
C LEU A 47 -4.97 -18.87 -5.30
N LEU A 48 -4.65 -18.31 -6.46
CA LEU A 48 -3.62 -18.87 -7.34
C LEU A 48 -2.26 -18.91 -6.65
N ALA A 49 -1.86 -17.84 -5.97
CA ALA A 49 -0.63 -17.80 -5.18
C ALA A 49 -0.63 -18.89 -4.09
N PHE A 50 -1.73 -19.08 -3.38
CA PHE A 50 -1.86 -20.14 -2.38
C PHE A 50 -1.70 -21.54 -2.99
N LEU A 51 -2.33 -21.80 -4.13
CA LEU A 51 -2.26 -23.09 -4.82
C LEU A 51 -0.88 -23.40 -5.40
N ILE A 52 -0.18 -22.37 -5.91
CA ILE A 52 1.16 -22.50 -6.51
C ILE A 52 2.22 -22.66 -5.42
N LEU A 53 2.19 -21.78 -4.41
CA LEU A 53 3.21 -21.76 -3.35
C LEU A 53 3.03 -22.90 -2.34
N ARG A 54 1.82 -23.48 -2.25
CA ARG A 54 1.47 -24.56 -1.32
C ARG A 54 2.02 -24.31 0.09
N PRO A 55 1.69 -23.17 0.70
CA PRO A 55 2.31 -22.77 1.96
C PRO A 55 2.03 -23.81 3.04
N GLN A 56 3.08 -24.28 3.71
CA GLN A 56 2.95 -25.07 4.92
C GLN A 56 2.55 -24.10 6.05
N LEU A 57 1.36 -24.29 6.62
CA LEU A 57 0.87 -23.50 7.75
C LEU A 57 1.63 -23.89 9.03
N GLY A 58 2.90 -23.51 9.12
CA GLY A 58 3.76 -23.70 10.28
C GLY A 58 3.99 -22.39 11.03
N GLY A 59 4.26 -22.47 12.34
CA GLY A 59 4.62 -21.29 13.15
C GLY A 59 3.47 -20.30 13.41
N VAL A 60 2.22 -20.79 13.47
CA VAL A 60 1.05 -19.94 13.77
C VAL A 60 1.10 -19.49 15.23
N GLU A 61 1.76 -18.36 15.48
CA GLU A 61 1.59 -17.62 16.71
C GLU A 61 0.29 -16.82 16.64
N ILE A 62 -0.67 -17.12 17.53
CA ILE A 62 -1.96 -16.42 17.62
C ILE A 62 -1.81 -14.89 17.65
N ARG A 63 -0.71 -14.41 18.25
CA ARG A 63 -0.39 -12.98 18.35
C ARG A 63 -0.20 -12.31 16.98
N GLY A 64 0.25 -13.06 15.96
CA GLY A 64 0.44 -12.57 14.59
C GLY A 64 -0.84 -12.56 13.75
N ILE A 65 -1.88 -13.29 14.15
CA ILE A 65 -3.14 -13.40 13.38
C ILE A 65 -3.86 -12.06 13.33
N ILE A 66 -4.01 -11.39 14.47
CA ILE A 66 -4.71 -10.10 14.57
C ILE A 66 -4.06 -9.04 13.66
N PRO A 67 -2.75 -8.73 13.75
CA PRO A 67 -2.13 -7.75 12.87
C PRO A 67 -2.16 -8.14 11.39
N ALA A 68 -2.09 -9.44 11.05
CA ALA A 68 -2.25 -9.91 9.68
C ALA A 68 -3.66 -9.65 9.13
N VAL A 69 -4.71 -9.94 9.92
CA VAL A 69 -6.10 -9.64 9.56
C VAL A 69 -6.29 -8.12 9.41
N LEU A 70 -5.76 -7.33 10.34
CA LEU A 70 -5.85 -5.87 10.29
C LEU A 70 -5.15 -5.30 9.04
N THR A 71 -4.06 -5.91 8.58
CA THR A 71 -3.39 -5.49 7.35
C THR A 71 -4.32 -5.63 6.14
N GLY A 72 -5.04 -6.76 6.03
CA GLY A 72 -6.05 -6.95 4.99
C GLY A 72 -7.19 -5.95 5.07
N VAL A 73 -7.76 -5.76 6.27
CA VAL A 73 -8.86 -4.81 6.50
C VAL A 73 -8.45 -3.38 6.13
N MET A 74 -7.31 -2.91 6.63
CA MET A 74 -6.81 -1.56 6.34
C MET A 74 -6.43 -1.40 4.88
N GLY A 75 -5.90 -2.45 4.23
CA GLY A 75 -5.59 -2.44 2.80
C GLY A 75 -6.83 -2.21 1.94
N TYR A 76 -7.91 -2.97 2.16
CA TYR A 76 -9.15 -2.81 1.40
C TYR A 76 -9.90 -1.50 1.72
N LEU A 77 -9.93 -1.07 2.99
CA LEU A 77 -10.51 0.22 3.34
C LEU A 77 -9.72 1.37 2.70
N GLY A 78 -8.38 1.30 2.76
CA GLY A 78 -7.49 2.26 2.13
C GLY A 78 -7.68 2.31 0.60
N LEU A 79 -7.80 1.15 -0.05
CA LEU A 79 -8.13 1.06 -1.47
C LEU A 79 -9.45 1.75 -1.80
N LEU A 80 -10.51 1.50 -1.03
CA LEU A 80 -11.80 2.14 -1.24
C LEU A 80 -11.69 3.66 -1.13
N CYS A 81 -11.04 4.16 -0.07
CA CYS A 81 -10.76 5.59 0.09
C CYS A 81 -9.94 6.16 -1.07
N PHE A 82 -8.91 5.44 -1.53
CA PHE A 82 -8.08 5.83 -2.67
C PHE A 82 -8.89 5.98 -3.95
N MET A 83 -9.76 5.01 -4.27
CA MET A 83 -10.64 5.08 -5.45
C MET A 83 -11.56 6.31 -5.42
N TYR A 84 -12.16 6.60 -4.27
CA TYR A 84 -13.00 7.80 -4.13
C TYR A 84 -12.18 9.08 -4.27
N ALA A 85 -10.96 9.13 -3.72
CA ALA A 85 -10.08 10.28 -3.84
C ALA A 85 -9.67 10.54 -5.30
N ILE A 86 -9.25 9.52 -6.06
CA ILE A 86 -8.85 9.69 -7.47
C ILE A 86 -10.04 9.90 -8.43
N ARG A 87 -11.27 9.56 -8.03
CA ARG A 87 -12.48 9.93 -8.77
C ARG A 87 -12.71 11.44 -8.71
N GLY A 88 -12.52 12.04 -7.53
CA GLY A 88 -12.69 13.48 -7.30
C GLY A 88 -11.46 14.34 -7.61
N GLY A 89 -10.26 13.76 -7.61
CA GLY A 89 -9.00 14.48 -7.76
C GLY A 89 -8.12 14.00 -8.92
N LYS A 90 -7.04 14.74 -9.17
CA LYS A 90 -5.99 14.35 -10.13
C LYS A 90 -5.13 13.25 -9.52
N ILE A 91 -4.89 12.16 -10.26
CA ILE A 91 -4.02 11.07 -9.80
C ILE A 91 -2.60 11.56 -9.46
N CYS A 92 -2.10 12.55 -10.20
CA CYS A 92 -0.78 13.15 -9.96
C CYS A 92 -0.66 13.84 -8.60
N VAL A 93 -1.77 14.18 -7.94
CA VAL A 93 -1.80 14.74 -6.58
C VAL A 93 -2.09 13.66 -5.55
N VAL A 94 -3.14 12.86 -5.80
CA VAL A 94 -3.62 11.84 -4.85
C VAL A 94 -2.59 10.71 -4.64
N ALA A 95 -1.93 10.24 -5.70
CA ALA A 95 -0.97 9.14 -5.58
C ALA A 95 0.28 9.53 -4.75
N PRO A 96 0.96 10.67 -5.00
CA PRO A 96 2.05 11.13 -4.14
C PRO A 96 1.62 11.41 -2.70
N LEU A 97 0.44 12.01 -2.50
CA LEU A 97 -0.09 12.29 -1.16
C LEU A 97 -0.31 11.00 -0.36
N THR A 98 -0.88 9.96 -0.97
CA THR A 98 -1.10 8.67 -0.32
C THR A 98 0.18 7.84 -0.18
N ALA A 99 1.18 8.05 -1.04
CA ALA A 99 2.51 7.45 -0.92
C ALA A 99 3.30 7.95 0.31
N LEU A 100 2.77 8.94 1.06
CA LEU A 100 3.32 9.38 2.35
C LEU A 100 2.96 8.48 3.54
N TYR A 101 2.23 7.37 3.32
CA TYR A 101 1.93 6.40 4.38
C TYR A 101 3.16 5.91 5.18
N PRO A 102 4.42 5.87 4.65
CA PRO A 102 5.58 5.50 5.46
C PRO A 102 5.78 6.37 6.70
N VAL A 103 5.30 7.61 6.70
CA VAL A 103 5.34 8.51 7.87
C VAL A 103 4.50 7.93 9.01
N VAL A 104 3.29 7.47 8.68
CA VAL A 104 2.39 6.82 9.65
C VAL A 104 2.99 5.48 10.09
N THR A 105 3.50 4.68 9.16
CA THR A 105 4.14 3.39 9.46
C THR A 105 5.32 3.54 10.41
N VAL A 106 6.19 4.52 10.15
CA VAL A 106 7.35 4.85 10.98
C VAL A 106 6.91 5.28 12.39
N ALA A 107 5.92 6.16 12.50
CA ALA A 107 5.41 6.59 13.79
C ALA A 107 4.88 5.39 14.60
N LEU A 108 4.11 4.51 13.97
CA LEU A 108 3.61 3.28 14.60
C LEU A 108 4.74 2.32 14.96
N ALA A 109 5.77 2.17 14.14
CA ALA A 109 6.94 1.35 14.42
C ALA A 109 7.72 1.86 15.64
N MET A 110 7.91 3.17 15.77
CA MET A 110 8.53 3.77 16.96
C MET A 110 7.71 3.53 18.23
N ILE A 111 6.37 3.66 18.15
CA ILE A 111 5.48 3.54 19.31
C ILE A 111 5.31 2.07 19.75
N PHE A 112 4.95 1.19 18.81
CA PHE A 112 4.54 -0.18 19.12
C PHE A 112 5.67 -1.20 19.00
N LEU A 113 6.58 -1.02 18.04
CA LEU A 113 7.72 -1.93 17.83
C LEU A 113 8.99 -1.44 18.53
N LYS A 114 8.97 -0.21 19.08
CA LYS A 114 10.10 0.43 19.79
C LYS A 114 11.35 0.55 18.92
N GLU A 115 11.16 0.65 17.60
CA GLU A 115 12.27 0.87 16.67
C GLU A 115 12.88 2.25 16.87
N ARG A 116 14.21 2.33 16.78
CA ARG A 116 14.94 3.61 16.88
C ARG A 116 15.32 4.09 15.49
N ILE A 117 14.91 5.30 15.16
CA ILE A 117 15.21 5.95 13.89
C ILE A 117 16.37 6.90 14.08
N ASN A 118 17.36 6.80 13.19
CA ASN A 118 18.50 7.71 13.22
C ASN A 118 18.18 9.04 12.52
N VAL A 119 19.04 10.04 12.72
CA VAL A 119 18.84 11.39 12.19
C VAL A 119 18.76 11.41 10.66
N VAL A 120 19.50 10.53 9.97
CA VAL A 120 19.51 10.45 8.50
C VAL A 120 18.18 9.92 7.96
N GLN A 121 17.63 8.88 8.58
CA GLN A 121 16.31 8.33 8.22
C GLN A 121 15.21 9.36 8.47
N MET A 122 15.28 10.09 9.58
CA MET A 122 14.35 11.18 9.88
C MET A 122 14.42 12.28 8.81
N ALA A 123 15.62 12.70 8.43
CA ALA A 123 15.82 13.67 7.34
C ALA A 123 15.23 13.16 6.01
N GLY A 124 15.40 11.87 5.70
CA GLY A 124 14.80 11.25 4.51
C GLY A 124 13.27 11.29 4.51
N ILE A 125 12.64 11.03 5.67
CA ILE A 125 11.18 11.12 5.83
C ILE A 125 10.70 12.56 5.62
N ILE A 126 11.40 13.54 6.21
CA ILE A 126 11.07 14.96 6.04
C ILE A 126 11.20 15.37 4.57
N LEU A 127 12.27 14.95 3.89
CA LEU A 127 12.45 15.24 2.46
C LEU A 127 11.36 14.61 1.59
N ALA A 128 10.94 13.37 1.89
CA ALA A 128 9.83 12.72 1.20
C ALA A 128 8.50 13.47 1.40
N LEU A 129 8.22 13.90 2.64
CA LEU A 129 7.07 14.75 2.96
C LEU A 129 7.08 16.06 2.17
N VAL A 130 8.21 16.77 2.17
CA VAL A 130 8.37 18.01 1.41
C VAL A 130 8.15 17.79 -0.08
N SER A 131 8.74 16.73 -0.64
CA SER A 131 8.55 16.37 -2.05
C SER A 131 7.09 16.14 -2.39
N ALA A 132 6.34 15.40 -1.57
CA ALA A 132 4.93 15.15 -1.83
C ALA A 132 4.07 16.41 -1.70
N VAL A 133 4.35 17.30 -0.75
CA VAL A 133 3.67 18.60 -0.62
C VAL A 133 3.91 19.45 -1.86
N LEU A 134 5.15 19.52 -2.34
CA LEU A 134 5.50 20.27 -3.55
C LEU A 134 4.82 19.69 -4.80
N ILE A 135 4.75 18.36 -4.94
CA ILE A 135 4.02 17.72 -6.05
C ILE A 135 2.51 17.95 -5.96
N SER A 136 1.98 18.08 -4.74
CA SER A 136 0.56 18.33 -4.50
C SER A 136 0.15 19.80 -4.63
N TYR A 137 1.13 20.71 -4.75
CA TYR A 137 0.88 22.13 -4.95
C TYR A 137 0.46 22.34 -6.40
N GLU A 138 -0.83 22.64 -6.61
CA GLU A 138 -1.37 23.03 -7.91
C GLU A 138 -1.07 24.50 -8.25
#